data_AF-A0A841I785-F1
#
_entry.id   AF-A0A841I785-F1
#
_cell.length_a   1.000
_cell.length_b   1.000
_cell.length_c   1.000
_cell.angle_alpha   90.00
_cell.angle_beta   90.00
_cell.angle_gamma   90.00
#
_symmetry.space_group_name_H-M   'P 1'
#
loop_
_entity.id
_entity.type
_entity.pdbx_description
1 polymer ?
#
loop_
_entity_poly.entity_id
_entity_poly.type
_entity_poly.pdbx_seq_one_letter_code
_entity_poly.pdbx_strand_id
1 'polypeptide(L)'
;MLPMLLSTALAQSPDIPEHSSSIGSYLQGTVERLRGETATVTLEGGEIIDAQVLTSNLKVGQEVVIWKVGQRYILEDTVRYPHLTQLFVLFLLVTVLFGRGKGMRAIIGTLLSLLVLFTFIIPQLTHGANILITTLGGIFGILVLTLYFVHGINPKTHAALIGTTLSLLLGLLLTVHYSQAMGISGNLEEANYVSSTFFNFSALGGYITAVLLGTLGALNDVTVTQASVVQSLTLHQPPLAPRDLYRRAMDVGLDHMGSLVNVLVLAYAASALPLMLLWSRDPSPLWQKLNMEGFASEILHILIGSICVLVAVPLTTWVAVWLFHPRKKTP
;
A
#
# COMPACT_ATOMS: atom_id res chain seq x y z
N MET A 1 48.24 5.29 19.75
CA MET A 1 48.14 5.29 18.27
C MET A 1 46.70 5.07 17.81
N LEU A 2 45.74 5.84 18.34
CA LEU A 2 44.31 5.70 18.04
C LEU A 2 43.59 6.96 17.50
N PRO A 3 44.21 8.16 17.36
CA PRO A 3 43.55 9.28 16.68
C PRO A 3 43.98 9.48 15.22
N MET A 4 44.89 8.66 14.67
CA MET A 4 45.44 8.84 13.31
C MET A 4 44.81 7.91 12.25
N LEU A 5 43.96 6.97 12.66
CA LEU A 5 43.21 6.08 11.75
C LEU A 5 41.78 6.58 11.45
N LEU A 6 41.36 7.69 12.07
CA LEU A 6 40.03 8.29 11.86
C LEU A 6 40.02 9.43 10.83
N SER A 7 41.19 9.95 10.41
CA SER A 7 41.25 11.01 9.38
C SER A 7 41.53 10.51 7.96
N THR A 8 41.99 9.25 7.80
CA THR A 8 42.25 8.66 6.48
C THR A 8 41.04 7.94 5.88
N ALA A 9 40.01 7.63 6.69
CA ALA A 9 38.77 7.02 6.22
C ALA A 9 37.70 8.05 5.74
N LEU A 10 37.96 9.35 5.91
CA LEU A 10 37.08 10.44 5.48
C LEU A 10 37.57 11.18 4.22
N ALA A 11 38.62 10.68 3.56
CA ALA A 11 39.25 11.34 2.41
C ALA A 11 39.14 10.57 1.08
N GLN A 12 38.30 9.53 1.01
CA GLN A 12 37.96 8.86 -0.24
C GLN A 12 36.46 8.58 -0.28
N SER A 13 35.67 9.64 -0.42
CA SER A 13 34.44 9.48 -1.20
C SER A 13 34.88 9.09 -2.60
N PRO A 14 34.45 7.95 -3.17
CA PRO A 14 34.65 7.74 -4.59
C PRO A 14 34.01 8.93 -5.29
N ASP A 15 34.79 9.67 -6.07
CA ASP A 15 34.27 10.63 -7.04
C ASP A 15 33.19 9.89 -7.82
N ILE A 16 31.93 10.19 -7.52
CA ILE A 16 30.81 9.73 -8.33
C ILE A 16 31.04 10.44 -9.66
N PRO A 17 31.37 9.72 -10.74
CA PRO A 17 31.62 10.37 -12.01
C PRO A 17 30.37 11.18 -12.37
N GLU A 18 30.54 12.49 -12.54
CA GLU A 18 29.52 13.35 -13.15
C GLU A 18 29.11 12.70 -14.46
N HIS A 19 27.90 12.14 -14.50
CA HIS A 19 27.32 11.54 -15.69
C HIS A 19 27.20 12.60 -16.78
N SER A 20 28.15 12.61 -17.71
CA SER A 20 28.08 13.40 -18.93
C SER A 20 26.99 12.86 -19.86
N SER A 21 25.83 13.51 -19.82
CA SER A 21 25.04 13.89 -21.00
C SER A 21 24.90 12.87 -22.14
N SER A 22 24.24 11.73 -21.90
CA SER A 22 23.46 11.02 -22.93
C SER A 22 22.36 10.11 -22.35
N ILE A 23 21.80 10.48 -21.20
CA ILE A 23 20.55 9.86 -20.71
C ILE A 23 19.47 10.28 -21.71
N GLY A 24 18.87 9.32 -22.40
CA GLY A 24 17.90 9.59 -23.44
C GLY A 24 16.75 10.50 -22.99
N SER A 25 16.16 11.26 -23.91
CA SER A 25 15.06 12.17 -23.60
C SER A 25 13.70 11.53 -23.90
N TYR A 26 12.72 11.78 -23.04
CA TYR A 26 11.34 11.36 -23.26
C TYR A 26 10.58 12.40 -24.07
N LEU A 27 9.84 11.95 -25.09
CA LEU A 27 9.03 12.74 -25.99
C LEU A 27 7.62 12.15 -26.06
N GLN A 28 6.63 12.97 -26.42
CA GLN A 28 5.26 12.53 -26.70
C GLN A 28 4.91 12.77 -28.16
N GLY A 29 4.08 11.90 -28.72
CA GLY A 29 3.61 12.03 -30.08
C GLY A 29 2.40 11.14 -30.37
N THR A 30 1.87 11.26 -31.57
CA THR A 30 0.70 10.49 -32.04
C THR A 30 1.12 9.53 -33.15
N VAL A 31 0.72 8.27 -33.03
CA VAL A 31 0.99 7.25 -34.05
C VAL A 31 0.18 7.57 -35.31
N GLU A 32 0.84 7.86 -36.43
CA GLU A 32 0.17 8.06 -37.71
C GLU A 32 0.09 6.78 -38.52
N ARG A 33 1.13 5.95 -38.45
CA ARG A 33 1.21 4.71 -39.23
C ARG A 33 1.98 3.63 -38.50
N LEU A 34 1.49 2.41 -38.61
CA LEU A 34 2.15 1.20 -38.12
C LEU A 34 2.69 0.39 -39.31
N ARG A 35 3.96 0.00 -39.23
CA ARG A 35 4.66 -0.81 -40.24
C ARG A 35 5.50 -1.88 -39.53
N GLY A 36 4.85 -2.98 -39.16
CA GLY A 36 5.52 -4.11 -38.47
C GLY A 36 6.17 -3.65 -37.17
N GLU A 37 7.49 -3.71 -37.10
CA GLU A 37 8.30 -3.33 -35.93
C GLU A 37 8.63 -1.82 -35.87
N THR A 38 8.08 -1.03 -36.78
CA THR A 38 8.28 0.44 -36.83
C THR A 38 6.94 1.18 -36.81
N ALA A 39 6.90 2.30 -36.13
CA ALA A 39 5.77 3.22 -36.10
C ALA A 39 6.23 4.60 -36.54
N THR A 40 5.52 5.19 -37.50
CA THR A 40 5.68 6.61 -37.83
C THR A 40 4.86 7.41 -36.84
N VAL A 41 5.53 8.30 -36.10
CA VAL A 41 4.96 9.08 -35.01
C VAL A 41 5.19 10.56 -35.26
N THR A 42 4.13 11.36 -35.09
CA THR A 42 4.21 12.81 -35.14
C THR A 42 4.35 13.33 -33.73
N LEU A 43 5.49 13.93 -33.41
CA LEU A 43 5.77 14.54 -32.11
C LEU A 43 4.85 15.75 -31.88
N GLU A 44 4.66 16.16 -30.63
CA GLU A 44 3.91 17.38 -30.28
C GLU A 44 4.47 18.65 -30.96
N GLY A 45 5.76 18.66 -31.34
CA GLY A 45 6.40 19.72 -32.11
C GLY A 45 6.15 19.68 -33.62
N GLY A 46 5.36 18.72 -34.12
CA GLY A 46 5.07 18.52 -35.55
C GLY A 46 6.15 17.79 -36.34
N GLU A 47 7.25 17.38 -35.70
CA GLU A 47 8.29 16.55 -36.33
C GLU A 47 7.80 15.12 -36.48
N ILE A 48 7.96 14.55 -37.68
CA ILE A 48 7.60 13.17 -37.98
C ILE A 48 8.85 12.31 -37.85
N ILE A 49 8.78 11.27 -37.02
CA ILE A 49 9.87 10.35 -36.77
C ILE A 49 9.42 8.91 -37.00
N ASP A 50 10.37 8.04 -37.30
CA ASP A 50 10.15 6.58 -37.26
C ASP A 50 10.74 6.04 -35.96
N ALA A 51 9.87 5.43 -35.14
CA ALA A 51 10.22 4.84 -33.87
C ALA A 51 10.13 3.31 -33.93
N GLN A 52 11.08 2.62 -33.30
CA GLN A 52 11.04 1.17 -33.15
C GLN A 52 10.00 0.78 -32.09
N VAL A 53 9.13 -0.18 -32.41
CA VAL A 53 8.03 -0.60 -31.54
C VAL A 53 8.47 -1.78 -30.69
N LEU A 54 8.47 -1.60 -29.37
CA LEU A 54 8.68 -2.69 -28.40
C LEU A 54 7.36 -3.22 -27.81
N THR A 55 6.28 -2.43 -27.90
CA THR A 55 5.00 -2.70 -27.24
C THR A 55 3.98 -3.25 -28.23
N SER A 56 3.31 -4.34 -27.85
CA SER A 56 2.20 -4.91 -28.63
C SER A 56 0.88 -4.17 -28.38
N ASN A 57 -0.05 -4.19 -29.35
CA ASN A 57 -1.39 -3.57 -29.30
C ASN A 57 -1.47 -2.04 -29.46
N LEU A 58 -0.61 -1.42 -30.28
CA LEU A 58 -0.78 -0.02 -30.67
C LEU A 58 -1.86 0.17 -31.73
N LYS A 59 -2.52 1.33 -31.70
CA LYS A 59 -3.47 1.76 -32.73
C LYS A 59 -3.04 3.08 -33.37
N VAL A 60 -3.39 3.26 -34.63
CA VAL A 60 -3.23 4.56 -35.32
C VAL A 60 -4.11 5.59 -34.60
N GLY A 61 -3.58 6.81 -34.42
CA GLY A 61 -4.20 7.90 -33.67
C GLY A 61 -3.97 7.85 -32.16
N GLN A 62 -3.20 6.88 -31.65
CA GLN A 62 -2.92 6.76 -30.23
C GLN A 62 -1.74 7.65 -29.82
N GLU A 63 -1.87 8.34 -28.68
CA GLU A 63 -0.78 9.06 -28.05
C GLU A 63 0.22 8.09 -27.40
N VAL A 64 1.51 8.31 -27.65
CA VAL A 64 2.60 7.41 -27.25
C VAL A 64 3.78 8.18 -26.66
N VAL A 65 4.51 7.49 -25.80
CA VAL A 65 5.75 7.94 -25.17
C VAL A 65 6.93 7.35 -25.94
N ILE A 66 7.86 8.22 -26.30
CA ILE A 66 9.03 7.88 -27.09
C ILE A 66 10.28 8.20 -26.28
N TRP A 67 11.15 7.21 -26.17
CA TRP A 67 12.47 7.36 -25.58
C TRP A 67 13.51 7.56 -26.68
N LYS A 68 14.14 8.74 -26.70
CA LYS A 68 15.19 9.09 -27.67
C LYS A 68 16.55 8.80 -27.07
N VAL A 69 17.30 7.86 -27.65
CA VAL A 69 18.68 7.53 -27.24
C VAL A 69 19.63 7.76 -28.41
N GLY A 70 20.43 8.83 -28.31
CA GLY A 70 21.28 9.28 -29.41
C GLY A 70 20.45 9.66 -30.64
N GLN A 71 20.57 8.87 -31.71
CA GLN A 71 19.84 9.04 -32.98
C GLN A 71 18.66 8.06 -33.14
N ARG A 72 18.40 7.22 -32.12
CA ARG A 72 17.33 6.21 -32.18
C ARG A 72 16.11 6.70 -31.40
N TYR A 73 14.94 6.44 -31.95
CA TYR A 73 13.65 6.66 -31.30
C TYR A 73 13.02 5.32 -31.01
N ILE A 74 12.68 5.10 -29.75
CA ILE A 74 12.06 3.86 -29.28
C ILE A 74 10.68 4.22 -28.75
N LEU A 75 9.65 3.60 -29.30
CA LEU A 75 8.31 3.69 -28.75
C LEU A 75 8.24 2.76 -27.55
N GLU A 76 8.24 3.37 -26.38
CA GLU A 76 8.33 2.67 -25.10
C GLU A 76 6.93 2.35 -24.56
N ASP A 77 6.01 3.31 -24.59
CA ASP A 77 4.69 3.11 -24.00
C ASP A 77 3.59 3.99 -24.62
N THR A 78 2.37 3.80 -24.17
CA THR A 78 1.18 4.57 -24.54
C THR A 78 0.85 5.60 -23.47
N VAL A 79 0.38 6.77 -23.89
CA VAL A 79 -0.08 7.82 -22.98
C VAL A 79 -1.44 7.42 -22.40
N ARG A 80 -1.51 7.24 -21.07
CA ARG A 80 -2.73 6.78 -20.36
C ARG A 80 -3.34 7.83 -19.43
N TYR A 81 -2.59 8.88 -19.07
CA TYR A 81 -3.03 9.84 -18.05
C TYR A 81 -4.36 10.54 -18.37
N PRO A 82 -4.74 10.87 -19.63
CA PRO A 82 -6.03 11.50 -19.90
C PRO A 82 -7.23 10.62 -19.49
N HIS A 83 -7.19 9.32 -19.81
CA HIS A 83 -8.23 8.37 -19.44
C HIS A 83 -8.25 8.08 -17.94
N LEU A 84 -7.08 8.01 -17.30
CA LEU A 84 -6.99 7.88 -15.85
C LEU A 84 -7.59 9.10 -15.14
N THR A 85 -7.36 10.31 -15.65
CA THR A 85 -7.97 11.53 -15.12
C THR A 85 -9.50 11.51 -15.27
N GLN A 86 -10.03 11.07 -16.42
CA GLN A 86 -11.47 10.93 -16.63
C GLN A 86 -12.09 9.96 -15.61
N LEU A 87 -11.47 8.79 -15.41
CA LEU A 87 -11.92 7.79 -14.45
C LEU A 87 -11.83 8.31 -13.01
N PHE A 88 -10.75 9.02 -12.67
CA PHE A 88 -10.57 9.63 -11.36
C PHE A 88 -11.64 10.69 -11.07
N VAL A 89 -11.95 11.56 -12.04
CA VAL A 89 -13.05 12.53 -11.91
C VAL A 89 -14.40 11.83 -11.73
N LEU A 90 -14.68 10.75 -12.48
CA LEU A 90 -15.89 9.96 -12.30
C LEU A 90 -15.96 9.36 -10.88
N PHE A 91 -14.87 8.79 -10.39
CA PHE A 91 -14.78 8.28 -9.03
C PHE A 91 -15.09 9.37 -7.99
N LEU A 92 -14.48 10.55 -8.12
CA LEU A 92 -14.75 11.69 -7.22
C LEU A 92 -16.24 12.09 -7.23
N LEU A 93 -16.84 12.19 -8.42
CA LEU A 93 -18.25 12.56 -8.57
C LEU A 93 -19.17 11.55 -7.88
N VAL A 94 -18.95 10.25 -8.12
CA VAL A 94 -19.74 9.17 -7.50
C VAL A 94 -19.57 9.19 -5.97
N THR A 95 -18.33 9.31 -5.47
CA THR A 95 -18.07 9.34 -4.03
C THR A 95 -18.71 10.55 -3.34
N VAL A 96 -18.69 11.73 -3.97
CA VAL A 96 -19.35 12.93 -3.41
C VAL A 96 -20.87 12.82 -3.49
N LEU A 97 -21.40 12.26 -4.57
CA LEU A 97 -22.84 12.07 -4.77
C LEU A 97 -23.44 11.14 -3.69
N PHE A 98 -22.82 9.99 -3.44
CA PHE A 98 -23.33 9.00 -2.47
C PHE A 98 -22.82 9.25 -1.04
N GLY A 99 -21.57 9.68 -0.88
CA GLY A 99 -20.93 9.89 0.42
C GLY A 99 -21.17 11.26 1.06
N ARG A 100 -21.71 12.24 0.31
CA ARG A 100 -21.92 13.63 0.76
C ARG A 100 -20.62 14.23 1.36
N GLY A 101 -20.74 15.06 2.40
CA GLY A 101 -19.58 15.63 3.11
C GLY A 101 -18.69 14.61 3.83
N LYS A 102 -19.15 13.37 4.05
CA LYS A 102 -18.28 12.28 4.55
C LYS A 102 -17.44 11.68 3.42
N GLY A 103 -18.01 11.54 2.23
CA GLY A 103 -17.30 11.10 1.02
C GLY A 103 -16.14 12.01 0.66
N MET A 104 -16.36 13.33 0.66
CA MET A 104 -15.29 14.30 0.41
C MET A 104 -14.15 14.19 1.43
N ARG A 105 -14.49 14.05 2.72
CA ARG A 105 -13.47 13.86 3.77
C ARG A 105 -12.70 12.55 3.61
N ALA A 106 -13.37 11.47 3.20
CA ALA A 106 -12.72 10.20 2.92
C ALA A 106 -11.71 10.33 1.77
N ILE A 107 -12.07 11.00 0.66
CA ILE A 107 -11.15 11.28 -0.46
C ILE A 107 -9.92 12.04 0.02
N ILE A 108 -10.12 13.14 0.74
CA ILE A 108 -9.01 13.95 1.25
C ILE A 108 -8.15 13.14 2.22
N GLY A 109 -8.77 12.34 3.09
CA GLY A 109 -8.08 11.40 3.97
C GLY A 109 -7.19 10.43 3.20
N THR A 110 -7.70 9.81 2.13
CA THR A 110 -6.92 8.92 1.27
C THR A 110 -5.75 9.65 0.60
N LEU A 111 -5.96 10.86 0.07
CA LEU A 111 -4.89 11.66 -0.52
C LEU A 111 -3.81 12.03 0.50
N LEU A 112 -4.20 12.36 1.73
CA LEU A 112 -3.27 12.62 2.82
C LEU A 112 -2.48 11.36 3.21
N SER A 113 -3.10 10.18 3.22
CA SER A 113 -2.38 8.91 3.44
C SER A 113 -1.33 8.67 2.35
N LEU A 114 -1.71 8.87 1.08
CA LEU A 114 -0.79 8.73 -0.05
C LEU A 114 0.33 9.76 0.02
N LEU A 115 0.04 11.00 0.44
CA LEU A 115 1.05 12.02 0.65
C LEU A 115 2.08 11.55 1.69
N VAL A 116 1.66 11.09 2.87
CA VAL A 116 2.59 10.55 3.89
C VAL A 116 3.38 9.35 3.36
N LEU A 117 2.75 8.46 2.59
CA LEU A 117 3.44 7.33 1.96
C LEU A 117 4.56 7.80 1.02
N PHE A 118 4.26 8.70 0.08
CA PHE A 118 5.21 9.14 -0.95
C PHE A 118 6.23 10.16 -0.45
N THR A 119 5.92 11.00 0.54
CA THR A 119 6.83 12.04 1.02
C THR A 119 7.57 11.67 2.30
N PHE A 120 7.12 10.67 3.04
CA PHE A 120 7.75 10.26 4.30
C PHE A 120 8.18 8.80 4.29
N ILE A 121 7.26 7.84 4.14
CA ILE A 121 7.59 6.41 4.29
C ILE A 121 8.57 5.96 3.20
N ILE A 122 8.23 6.15 1.92
CA ILE A 122 9.06 5.71 0.79
C ILE A 122 10.46 6.35 0.84
N PRO A 123 10.60 7.70 0.95
CA PRO A 123 11.92 8.32 1.02
C PRO A 123 12.75 7.82 2.20
N GLN A 124 12.17 7.66 3.40
CA GLN A 124 12.92 7.17 4.56
C GLN A 124 13.43 5.75 4.35
N LEU A 125 12.62 4.86 3.75
CA LEU A 125 13.04 3.50 3.43
C LEU A 125 14.17 3.47 2.38
N THR A 126 14.13 4.34 1.36
CA THR A 126 15.19 4.41 0.34
C THR A 126 16.50 5.00 0.86
N HIS A 127 16.45 5.83 1.91
CA HIS A 127 17.64 6.35 2.59
C HIS A 127 18.22 5.39 3.65
N GLY A 128 17.66 4.18 3.79
CA GLY A 128 18.15 3.18 4.75
C GLY A 128 17.79 3.48 6.21
N ALA A 129 16.74 4.27 6.46
CA ALA A 129 16.25 4.52 7.81
C ALA A 129 15.80 3.23 8.49
N ASN A 130 15.71 3.26 9.83
CA ASN A 130 15.20 2.12 10.58
C ASN A 130 13.76 1.81 10.16
N ILE A 131 13.55 0.61 9.61
CA ILE A 131 12.28 0.15 9.05
C ILE A 131 11.17 0.20 10.12
N LEU A 132 11.44 -0.34 11.31
CA LEU A 132 10.41 -0.45 12.35
C LEU A 132 9.89 0.93 12.77
N ILE A 133 10.81 1.87 12.99
CA ILE A 133 10.46 3.24 13.42
C ILE A 133 9.72 3.97 12.29
N THR A 134 10.22 3.86 11.06
CA THR A 134 9.65 4.53 9.89
C THR A 134 8.24 4.03 9.59
N THR A 135 8.06 2.72 9.57
CA THR A 135 6.79 2.08 9.23
C THR A 135 5.75 2.29 10.32
N LEU A 136 6.09 2.06 11.59
CA LEU A 136 5.15 2.31 12.70
C LEU A 136 4.81 3.80 12.82
N GLY A 137 5.81 4.68 12.75
CA GLY A 137 5.61 6.12 12.84
C GLY A 137 4.78 6.66 11.69
N GLY A 138 5.07 6.23 10.46
CA GLY A 138 4.33 6.61 9.26
C GLY A 138 2.89 6.11 9.28
N ILE A 139 2.67 4.82 9.57
CA ILE A 139 1.33 4.23 9.64
C ILE A 139 0.52 4.85 10.80
N PHE A 140 1.11 5.06 11.96
CA PHE A 140 0.44 5.73 13.07
C PHE A 140 0.09 7.18 12.72
N GLY A 141 1.01 7.90 12.05
CA GLY A 141 0.75 9.24 11.53
C GLY A 141 -0.42 9.27 10.55
N ILE A 142 -0.47 8.33 9.60
CA ILE A 142 -1.58 8.14 8.68
C ILE A 142 -2.88 7.90 9.45
N LEU A 143 -2.88 6.99 10.44
CA LEU A 143 -4.07 6.67 11.25
C LEU A 143 -4.59 7.91 11.98
N VAL A 144 -3.73 8.59 12.73
CA VAL A 144 -4.12 9.80 13.47
C VAL A 144 -4.68 10.84 12.51
N LEU A 145 -3.96 11.15 11.44
CA LEU A 145 -4.36 12.16 10.47
C LEU A 145 -5.73 11.83 9.86
N THR A 146 -5.88 10.61 9.35
CA THR A 146 -7.10 10.21 8.63
C THR A 146 -8.29 10.01 9.53
N LEU A 147 -8.14 9.29 10.65
CA LEU A 147 -9.26 8.98 11.55
C LEU A 147 -9.85 10.25 12.14
N TYR A 148 -9.02 11.15 12.69
CA TYR A 148 -9.54 12.38 13.29
C TYR A 148 -10.05 13.37 12.25
N PHE A 149 -9.44 13.41 11.05
CA PHE A 149 -9.96 14.27 9.99
C PHE A 149 -11.34 13.81 9.49
N VAL A 150 -11.50 12.50 9.26
CA VAL A 150 -12.74 11.95 8.69
C VAL A 150 -13.84 11.85 9.76
N HIS A 151 -13.52 11.39 10.97
CA HIS A 151 -14.51 11.07 12.00
C HIS A 151 -14.59 12.09 13.14
N GLY A 152 -13.65 13.02 13.23
CA GLY A 152 -13.57 14.00 14.32
C GLY A 152 -13.01 13.42 15.62
N ILE A 153 -12.78 14.29 16.60
CA ILE A 153 -12.28 13.89 17.92
C ILE A 153 -13.46 13.44 18.79
N ASN A 154 -13.57 12.12 19.02
CA ASN A 154 -14.61 11.53 19.85
C ASN A 154 -14.19 10.14 20.37
N PRO A 155 -14.86 9.59 21.40
CA PRO A 155 -14.51 8.30 21.99
C PRO A 155 -14.53 7.14 20.98
N LYS A 156 -15.42 7.18 19.99
CA LYS A 156 -15.47 6.20 18.90
C LYS A 156 -14.14 6.21 18.11
N THR A 157 -13.66 7.40 17.75
CA THR A 157 -12.44 7.57 16.95
C THR A 157 -11.20 7.18 17.75
N HIS A 158 -11.17 7.50 19.05
CA HIS A 158 -10.13 7.02 19.96
C HIS A 158 -10.11 5.48 20.07
N ALA A 159 -11.29 4.85 20.19
CA ALA A 159 -11.38 3.40 20.23
C ALA A 159 -10.87 2.75 18.95
N ALA A 160 -11.26 3.28 17.79
CA ALA A 160 -10.82 2.79 16.49
C ALA A 160 -9.30 2.92 16.30
N LEU A 161 -8.73 4.07 16.69
CA LEU A 161 -7.28 4.30 16.64
C LEU A 161 -6.51 3.30 17.49
N ILE A 162 -6.91 3.13 18.75
CA ILE A 162 -6.23 2.23 19.70
C ILE A 162 -6.38 0.78 19.22
N GLY A 163 -7.59 0.35 18.83
CA GLY A 163 -7.84 -0.99 18.32
C GLY A 163 -7.02 -1.31 17.07
N THR A 164 -6.93 -0.36 16.13
CA THR A 164 -6.11 -0.52 14.92
C THR A 164 -4.63 -0.58 15.26
N THR A 165 -4.15 0.30 16.14
CA THR A 165 -2.74 0.34 16.54
C THR A 165 -2.32 -0.97 17.22
N LEU A 166 -3.12 -1.47 18.16
CA LEU A 166 -2.84 -2.74 18.84
C LEU A 166 -2.84 -3.93 17.87
N SER A 167 -3.79 -3.96 16.94
CA SER A 167 -3.84 -5.00 15.90
C SER A 167 -2.63 -4.94 14.97
N LEU A 168 -2.19 -3.75 14.55
CA LEU A 168 -1.00 -3.58 13.71
C LEU A 168 0.29 -3.92 14.44
N LEU A 169 0.39 -3.65 15.74
CA LEU A 169 1.55 -4.08 16.53
C LEU A 169 1.66 -5.61 16.57
N LEU A 170 0.53 -6.31 16.68
CA LEU A 170 0.50 -7.76 16.52
C LEU A 170 0.90 -8.18 15.10
N GLY A 171 0.34 -7.53 14.08
CA GLY A 171 0.69 -7.78 12.68
C GLY A 171 2.19 -7.62 12.41
N LEU A 172 2.81 -6.59 12.97
CA LEU A 172 4.25 -6.36 12.86
C LEU A 172 5.04 -7.49 13.51
N LEU A 173 4.69 -7.87 14.74
CA LEU A 173 5.34 -8.96 15.45
C LEU A 173 5.27 -10.27 14.65
N LEU A 174 4.08 -10.60 14.15
CA LEU A 174 3.87 -11.80 13.35
C LEU A 174 4.65 -11.73 12.04
N THR A 175 4.64 -10.58 11.36
CA THR A 175 5.34 -10.42 10.07
C THR A 175 6.83 -10.61 10.24
N VAL A 176 7.44 -9.92 11.22
CA VAL A 176 8.88 -10.04 11.52
C VAL A 176 9.24 -11.47 11.91
N HIS A 177 8.44 -12.10 12.77
CA HIS A 177 8.71 -13.46 13.23
C HIS A 177 8.65 -14.47 12.10
N TYR A 178 7.55 -14.49 11.35
CA TYR A 178 7.33 -15.48 10.29
C TYR A 178 8.18 -15.22 9.05
N SER A 179 8.47 -13.96 8.71
CA SER A 179 9.39 -13.66 7.60
C SER A 179 10.79 -14.17 7.89
N GLN A 180 11.28 -14.03 9.13
CA GLN A 180 12.56 -14.58 9.56
C GLN A 180 12.53 -16.11 9.59
N ALA A 181 11.48 -16.71 10.16
CA ALA A 181 11.34 -18.15 10.28
C ALA A 181 11.27 -18.86 8.92
N MET A 182 10.67 -18.21 7.91
CA MET A 182 10.57 -18.74 6.54
C MET A 182 11.73 -18.34 5.63
N GLY A 183 12.68 -17.53 6.11
CA GLY A 183 13.79 -17.05 5.29
C GLY A 183 13.37 -16.12 4.16
N ILE A 184 12.26 -15.39 4.32
CA ILE A 184 11.81 -14.38 3.34
C ILE A 184 12.85 -13.26 3.33
N SER A 185 13.49 -13.09 2.18
CA SER A 185 14.47 -12.03 1.93
C SER A 185 13.80 -10.71 1.55
N GLY A 186 12.58 -10.78 1.03
CA GLY A 186 11.86 -9.66 0.42
C GLY A 186 12.34 -9.35 -1.00
N ASN A 187 13.26 -10.17 -1.56
CA ASN A 187 13.76 -10.03 -2.91
C ASN A 187 12.81 -10.67 -3.92
N LEU A 188 11.71 -9.97 -4.21
CA LEU A 188 10.85 -10.32 -5.34
C LEU A 188 11.58 -9.98 -6.65
N GLU A 189 11.69 -10.97 -7.53
CA GLU A 189 12.70 -11.10 -8.60
C GLU A 189 12.72 -9.99 -9.66
N GLU A 190 11.68 -9.15 -9.79
CA GLU A 190 11.58 -8.17 -10.89
C GLU A 190 11.96 -6.72 -10.52
N ALA A 191 11.88 -6.30 -9.25
CA ALA A 191 12.11 -4.90 -8.83
C ALA A 191 13.48 -4.65 -8.17
N ASN A 192 14.22 -5.70 -7.80
CA ASN A 192 15.36 -5.57 -6.89
C ASN A 192 16.76 -5.67 -7.51
N TYR A 193 16.91 -6.09 -8.76
CA TYR A 193 18.22 -5.99 -9.43
C TYR A 193 18.68 -4.52 -9.52
N VAL A 194 17.73 -3.60 -9.72
CA VAL A 194 17.98 -2.15 -9.73
C VAL A 194 18.05 -1.62 -8.30
N SER A 195 17.12 -2.00 -7.42
CA SER A 195 17.01 -1.37 -6.09
C SER A 195 18.18 -1.67 -5.14
N SER A 196 18.74 -2.89 -5.15
CA SER A 196 19.91 -3.25 -4.33
C SER A 196 21.23 -2.67 -4.87
N THR A 197 21.29 -2.38 -6.17
CA THR A 197 22.46 -1.82 -6.85
C THR A 197 22.53 -0.29 -6.72
N PHE A 198 21.38 0.40 -6.64
CA PHE A 198 21.28 1.86 -6.66
C PHE A 198 20.82 2.50 -5.35
N PHE A 199 20.24 1.75 -4.40
CA PHE A 199 19.72 2.28 -3.13
C PHE A 199 20.14 1.43 -1.92
N ASN A 200 20.37 2.06 -0.75
CA ASN A 200 20.56 1.40 0.55
C ASN A 200 19.22 0.89 1.11
N PHE A 201 18.50 0.09 0.33
CA PHE A 201 17.14 -0.34 0.62
C PHE A 201 17.10 -1.76 1.19
N SER A 202 16.43 -1.94 2.33
CA SER A 202 16.13 -3.28 2.85
C SER A 202 14.89 -3.84 2.18
N ALA A 203 15.07 -4.82 1.30
CA ALA A 203 13.98 -5.52 0.62
C ALA A 203 12.96 -6.13 1.60
N LEU A 204 13.45 -6.80 2.65
CA LEU A 204 12.63 -7.30 3.75
C LEU A 204 11.86 -6.19 4.46
N GLY A 205 12.48 -5.01 4.64
CA GLY A 205 11.81 -3.86 5.23
C GLY A 205 10.68 -3.30 4.36
N GLY A 206 10.89 -3.28 3.04
CA GLY A 206 9.85 -2.97 2.06
C GLY A 206 8.68 -3.94 2.17
N TYR A 207 8.97 -5.25 2.22
CA TYR A 207 7.95 -6.29 2.39
C TYR A 207 7.14 -6.13 3.68
N ILE A 208 7.81 -5.97 4.84
CA ILE A 208 7.13 -5.74 6.13
C ILE A 208 6.22 -4.51 6.06
N THR A 209 6.70 -3.44 5.43
CA THR A 209 5.95 -2.19 5.27
C THR A 209 4.73 -2.38 4.36
N ALA A 210 4.88 -3.12 3.26
CA ALA A 210 3.80 -3.45 2.35
C ALA A 210 2.71 -4.30 3.03
N VAL A 211 3.08 -5.31 3.84
CA VAL A 211 2.13 -6.13 4.61
C VAL A 211 1.30 -5.26 5.56
N LEU A 212 1.96 -4.36 6.31
CA LEU A 212 1.28 -3.50 7.27
C LEU A 212 0.41 -2.43 6.61
N LEU A 213 0.88 -1.79 5.53
CA LEU A 213 0.11 -0.81 4.77
C LEU A 213 -1.08 -1.45 4.03
N GLY A 214 -0.90 -2.65 3.46
CA GLY A 214 -1.99 -3.39 2.84
C GLY A 214 -3.09 -3.73 3.86
N THR A 215 -2.68 -4.17 5.05
CA THR A 215 -3.60 -4.51 6.13
C THR A 215 -4.32 -3.29 6.72
N LEU A 216 -3.69 -2.12 6.72
CA LEU A 216 -4.20 -0.87 7.29
C LEU A 216 -5.58 -0.49 6.76
N GLY A 217 -5.82 -0.65 5.45
CA GLY A 217 -7.08 -0.26 4.81
C GLY A 217 -8.28 -1.03 5.37
N ALA A 218 -8.15 -2.35 5.47
CA ALA A 218 -9.19 -3.22 6.03
C ALA A 218 -9.37 -2.96 7.54
N LEU A 219 -8.29 -2.72 8.28
CA LEU A 219 -8.37 -2.41 9.72
C LEU A 219 -9.11 -1.11 10.01
N ASN A 220 -8.85 -0.07 9.21
CA ASN A 220 -9.51 1.22 9.40
C ASN A 220 -11.03 1.09 9.27
N ASP A 221 -11.51 0.36 8.26
CA ASP A 221 -12.94 0.12 8.07
C ASP A 221 -13.55 -0.69 9.24
N VAL A 222 -12.89 -1.78 9.60
CA VAL A 222 -13.39 -2.70 10.64
C VAL A 222 -13.43 -2.02 12.00
N THR A 223 -12.37 -1.36 12.43
CA THR A 223 -12.32 -0.74 13.77
C THR A 223 -13.27 0.45 13.90
N VAL A 224 -13.38 1.30 12.86
CA VAL A 224 -14.35 2.40 12.86
C VAL A 224 -15.78 1.86 12.91
N THR A 225 -16.07 0.82 12.15
CA THR A 225 -17.40 0.16 12.15
C THR A 225 -17.70 -0.45 13.51
N GLN A 226 -16.77 -1.20 14.09
CA GLN A 226 -16.96 -1.82 15.41
C GLN A 226 -17.13 -0.79 16.53
N ALA A 227 -16.32 0.27 16.54
CA ALA A 227 -16.51 1.37 17.49
C ALA A 227 -17.87 2.08 17.29
N SER A 228 -18.39 2.13 16.06
CA SER A 228 -19.74 2.64 15.78
C SER A 228 -20.84 1.74 16.33
N VAL A 229 -20.67 0.42 16.25
CA VAL A 229 -21.61 -0.56 16.82
C VAL A 229 -21.73 -0.34 18.32
N VAL A 230 -20.60 -0.29 19.03
CA VAL A 230 -20.58 -0.04 20.48
C VAL A 230 -21.21 1.30 20.84
N GLN A 231 -20.86 2.37 20.11
CA GLN A 231 -21.48 3.69 20.31
C GLN A 231 -23.00 3.65 20.12
N SER A 232 -23.47 2.99 19.06
CA SER A 232 -24.89 2.91 18.73
C SER A 232 -25.67 2.14 19.78
N LEU A 233 -25.14 0.99 20.23
CA LEU A 233 -25.71 0.21 21.33
C LEU A 233 -25.78 1.03 22.63
N THR A 234 -24.74 1.83 22.91
CA THR A 234 -24.70 2.66 24.12
C THR A 234 -25.72 3.80 24.07
N LEU A 235 -25.95 4.42 22.91
CA LEU A 235 -26.83 5.57 22.77
C LEU A 235 -28.33 5.22 22.66
N HIS A 236 -28.66 4.02 22.16
CA HIS A 236 -30.04 3.67 21.80
C HIS A 236 -30.64 2.52 22.61
N GLN A 237 -29.87 1.85 23.47
CA GLN A 237 -30.38 0.82 24.38
C GLN A 237 -30.45 1.33 25.83
N PRO A 238 -31.32 0.73 26.67
CA PRO A 238 -31.25 0.94 28.11
C PRO A 238 -29.83 0.68 28.65
N PRO A 239 -29.42 1.32 29.76
CA PRO A 239 -28.07 1.17 30.30
C PRO A 239 -27.68 -0.30 30.48
N LEU A 240 -26.67 -0.73 29.72
CA LEU A 240 -26.13 -2.10 29.78
C LEU A 240 -24.91 -2.14 30.70
N ALA A 241 -24.72 -3.28 31.39
CA ALA A 241 -23.46 -3.55 32.06
C ALA A 241 -22.34 -3.70 31.00
N PRO A 242 -21.06 -3.40 31.33
CA PRO A 242 -19.97 -3.45 30.35
C PRO A 242 -19.82 -4.82 29.69
N ARG A 243 -20.06 -5.91 30.45
CA ARG A 243 -19.99 -7.28 29.95
C ARG A 243 -21.09 -7.57 28.92
N ASP A 244 -22.31 -7.10 29.17
CA ASP A 244 -23.44 -7.30 28.25
C ASP A 244 -23.28 -6.46 27.00
N LEU A 245 -22.78 -5.23 27.14
CA LEU A 245 -22.45 -4.36 26.01
C LEU A 245 -21.36 -4.98 25.12
N TYR A 246 -20.28 -5.49 25.74
CA TYR A 246 -19.22 -6.19 25.02
C TYR A 246 -19.76 -7.40 24.27
N ARG A 247 -20.55 -8.24 24.94
CA ARG A 247 -21.12 -9.46 24.33
C ARG A 247 -22.01 -9.13 23.14
N ARG A 248 -22.96 -8.20 23.29
CA ARG A 248 -23.88 -7.80 22.21
C ARG A 248 -23.16 -7.15 21.04
N ALA A 249 -22.15 -6.31 21.30
CA ALA A 249 -21.34 -5.74 20.24
C ALA A 249 -20.52 -6.82 19.53
N MET A 250 -20.03 -7.81 20.28
CA MET A 250 -19.27 -8.92 19.71
C MET A 250 -20.15 -9.85 18.88
N ASP A 251 -21.41 -10.09 19.25
CA ASP A 251 -22.33 -10.87 18.41
C ASP A 251 -22.44 -10.25 17.00
N VAL A 252 -22.61 -8.91 16.91
CA VAL A 252 -22.62 -8.18 15.63
C VAL A 252 -21.27 -8.26 14.90
N GLY A 253 -20.16 -8.16 15.63
CA GLY A 253 -18.83 -8.25 15.02
C GLY A 253 -18.55 -9.64 14.43
N LEU A 254 -18.89 -10.70 15.16
CA LEU A 254 -18.72 -12.10 14.72
C LEU A 254 -19.52 -12.39 13.45
N ASP A 255 -20.75 -11.86 13.34
CA ASP A 255 -21.62 -12.05 12.18
C ASP A 255 -20.98 -11.57 10.87
N HIS A 256 -20.15 -10.53 10.91
CA HIS A 256 -19.52 -9.95 9.73
C HIS A 256 -18.04 -10.34 9.55
N MET A 257 -17.37 -10.85 10.59
CA MET A 257 -15.95 -11.24 10.54
C MET A 257 -15.64 -12.24 9.41
N GLY A 258 -16.50 -13.26 9.22
CA GLY A 258 -16.30 -14.24 8.14
C GLY A 258 -16.32 -13.61 6.75
N SER A 259 -17.21 -12.65 6.53
CA SER A 259 -17.28 -11.92 5.25
C SER A 259 -16.05 -11.04 5.02
N LEU A 260 -15.52 -10.42 6.06
CA LEU A 260 -14.32 -9.57 5.99
C LEU A 260 -13.07 -10.37 5.63
N VAL A 261 -12.89 -11.54 6.25
CA VAL A 261 -11.79 -12.45 5.90
C VAL A 261 -11.91 -12.88 4.44
N ASN A 262 -13.10 -13.27 3.98
CA ASN A 262 -13.30 -13.67 2.59
C ASN A 262 -12.97 -12.54 1.60
N VAL A 263 -13.41 -11.30 1.87
CA VAL A 263 -13.07 -10.14 1.04
C VAL A 263 -11.56 -9.93 0.97
N LEU A 264 -10.86 -10.01 2.11
CA LEU A 264 -9.43 -9.78 2.17
C LEU A 264 -8.64 -10.87 1.42
N VAL A 265 -8.98 -12.14 1.68
CA VAL A 265 -8.36 -13.29 1.00
C VAL A 265 -8.56 -13.19 -0.51
N LEU A 266 -9.78 -12.91 -0.98
CA LEU A 266 -10.06 -12.78 -2.41
C LEU A 266 -9.34 -11.59 -3.04
N ALA A 267 -9.26 -10.44 -2.35
CA ALA A 267 -8.58 -9.25 -2.86
C ALA A 267 -7.08 -9.50 -3.09
N TYR A 268 -6.40 -10.13 -2.14
CA TYR A 268 -4.98 -10.45 -2.28
C TYR A 268 -4.72 -11.64 -3.20
N ALA A 269 -5.58 -12.66 -3.19
CA ALA A 269 -5.49 -13.74 -4.17
C ALA A 269 -5.63 -13.19 -5.60
N ALA A 270 -6.52 -12.19 -5.80
CA ALA A 270 -6.68 -11.50 -7.06
C ALA A 270 -5.41 -10.73 -7.48
N SER A 271 -4.71 -10.06 -6.55
CA SER A 271 -3.42 -9.40 -6.87
C SER A 271 -2.31 -10.39 -7.22
N ALA A 272 -2.36 -11.61 -6.68
CA ALA A 272 -1.42 -12.68 -7.00
C ALA A 272 -1.77 -13.48 -8.29
N LEU A 273 -2.88 -13.17 -8.98
CA LEU A 273 -3.32 -13.89 -10.18
C LEU A 273 -2.25 -13.96 -11.29
N PRO A 274 -1.49 -12.90 -11.63
CA PRO A 274 -0.46 -12.99 -12.65
C PRO A 274 0.59 -14.06 -12.34
N LEU A 275 1.03 -14.15 -11.08
CA LEU A 275 1.95 -15.18 -10.61
C LEU A 275 1.32 -16.58 -10.68
N MET A 276 0.05 -16.70 -10.29
CA MET A 276 -0.69 -17.96 -10.41
C MET A 276 -0.82 -18.44 -11.87
N LEU A 277 -1.03 -17.52 -12.81
CA LEU A 277 -1.11 -17.81 -14.25
C LEU A 277 0.24 -18.20 -14.84
N LEU A 278 1.32 -17.52 -14.45
CA LEU A 278 2.67 -17.87 -14.87
C LEU A 278 2.98 -19.33 -14.50
N TRP A 279 2.63 -19.74 -13.28
CA TRP A 279 2.92 -21.09 -12.79
C TRP A 279 1.87 -22.15 -13.09
N SER A 280 0.71 -21.78 -13.66
CA SER A 280 -0.24 -22.78 -14.15
C SER A 280 0.35 -23.56 -15.33
N ARG A 281 1.40 -23.01 -15.97
CA ARG A 281 2.18 -23.65 -17.04
C ARG A 281 3.51 -24.24 -16.55
N ASP A 282 3.88 -24.00 -15.30
CA ASP A 282 5.09 -24.55 -14.70
C ASP A 282 4.86 -26.02 -14.27
N PRO A 283 5.67 -26.97 -14.81
CA PRO A 283 5.54 -28.39 -14.52
C PRO A 283 5.93 -28.78 -13.08
N SER A 284 6.50 -27.87 -12.29
CA SER A 284 6.87 -28.15 -10.90
C SER A 284 5.66 -28.59 -10.06
N PRO A 285 5.87 -29.54 -9.12
CA PRO A 285 4.81 -30.02 -8.24
C PRO A 285 4.27 -28.91 -7.34
N LEU A 286 3.00 -29.02 -6.94
CA LEU A 286 2.31 -27.99 -6.16
C LEU A 286 3.08 -27.59 -4.89
N TRP A 287 3.61 -28.56 -4.14
CA TRP A 287 4.35 -28.26 -2.90
C TRP A 287 5.59 -27.38 -3.15
N GLN A 288 6.25 -27.52 -4.31
CA GLN A 288 7.42 -26.70 -4.66
C GLN A 288 6.97 -25.28 -4.99
N LYS A 289 5.88 -25.14 -5.75
CA LYS A 289 5.29 -23.82 -6.09
C LYS A 289 4.84 -23.06 -4.84
N LEU A 290 4.20 -23.76 -3.91
CA LEU A 290 3.79 -23.19 -2.62
C LEU A 290 4.97 -22.74 -1.76
N ASN A 291 6.13 -23.40 -1.92
CA ASN A 291 7.35 -23.13 -1.15
C ASN A 291 8.22 -22.01 -1.76
N MET A 292 7.93 -21.55 -2.98
CA MET A 292 8.66 -20.43 -3.57
C MET A 292 8.42 -19.15 -2.78
N GLU A 293 9.48 -18.35 -2.57
CA GLU A 293 9.41 -17.14 -1.75
C GLU A 293 8.28 -16.20 -2.18
N GLY A 294 8.11 -15.99 -3.49
CA GLY A 294 7.04 -15.15 -4.03
C GLY A 294 5.63 -15.62 -3.65
N PHE A 295 5.38 -16.93 -3.56
CA PHE A 295 4.08 -17.43 -3.14
C PHE A 295 3.93 -17.47 -1.62
N ALA A 296 4.97 -17.94 -0.93
CA ALA A 296 4.97 -18.05 0.52
C ALA A 296 4.79 -16.67 1.17
N SER A 297 5.40 -15.62 0.60
CA SER A 297 5.23 -14.24 1.06
C SER A 297 3.80 -13.72 0.84
N GLU A 298 3.16 -13.99 -0.30
CA GLU A 298 1.75 -13.62 -0.51
C GLU A 298 0.80 -14.38 0.43
N ILE A 299 1.01 -15.69 0.65
CA ILE A 299 0.23 -16.44 1.66
C ILE A 299 0.42 -15.80 3.05
N LEU A 300 1.67 -15.49 3.41
CA LEU A 300 1.98 -14.89 4.70
C LEU A 300 1.25 -13.56 4.87
N HIS A 301 1.27 -12.70 3.86
CA HIS A 301 0.55 -11.42 3.85
C HIS A 301 -0.96 -11.63 4.05
N ILE A 302 -1.57 -12.55 3.30
CA ILE A 302 -3.00 -12.88 3.41
C ILE A 302 -3.37 -13.33 4.83
N LEU A 303 -2.57 -14.25 5.39
CA LEU A 303 -2.83 -14.82 6.71
C LEU A 303 -2.66 -13.77 7.81
N ILE A 304 -1.58 -13.00 7.78
CA ILE A 304 -1.33 -11.94 8.78
C ILE A 304 -2.40 -10.86 8.69
N GLY A 305 -2.74 -10.39 7.49
CA GLY A 305 -3.78 -9.39 7.30
C GLY A 305 -5.13 -9.87 7.87
N SER A 306 -5.48 -11.13 7.61
CA SER A 306 -6.70 -11.76 8.12
C SER A 306 -6.70 -11.87 9.65
N ILE A 307 -5.58 -12.30 10.26
CA ILE A 307 -5.42 -12.35 11.72
C ILE A 307 -5.58 -10.97 12.34
N CYS A 308 -4.96 -9.94 11.74
CA CYS A 308 -5.08 -8.57 12.22
C CYS A 308 -6.54 -8.11 12.23
N VAL A 309 -7.29 -8.36 11.15
CA VAL A 309 -8.72 -8.02 11.08
C VAL A 309 -9.51 -8.76 12.16
N LEU A 310 -9.29 -10.07 12.33
CA LEU A 310 -9.99 -10.87 13.33
C LEU A 310 -9.73 -10.39 14.76
N VAL A 311 -8.49 -9.99 15.06
CA VAL A 311 -8.09 -9.51 16.39
C VAL A 311 -8.52 -8.05 16.62
N ALA A 312 -8.60 -7.24 15.57
CA ALA A 312 -9.00 -5.84 15.67
C ALA A 312 -10.44 -5.67 16.20
N VAL A 313 -11.33 -6.60 15.86
CA VAL A 313 -12.73 -6.58 16.33
C VAL A 313 -12.84 -6.65 17.86
N PRO A 314 -12.38 -7.71 18.55
CA PRO A 314 -12.48 -7.80 20.00
C PRO A 314 -11.69 -6.69 20.71
N LEU A 315 -10.51 -6.31 20.20
CA LEU A 315 -9.71 -5.23 20.77
C LEU A 315 -10.44 -3.88 20.72
N THR A 316 -11.01 -3.53 19.56
CA THR A 316 -11.74 -2.28 19.40
C THR A 316 -13.01 -2.26 20.24
N THR A 317 -13.73 -3.39 20.28
CA THR A 317 -14.92 -3.52 21.12
C THR A 317 -14.59 -3.34 22.59
N TRP A 318 -13.51 -3.97 23.08
CA TRP A 318 -13.06 -3.81 24.46
C TRP A 318 -12.72 -2.35 24.80
N VAL A 319 -11.92 -1.68 23.96
CA VAL A 319 -11.55 -0.27 24.17
C VAL A 319 -12.78 0.65 24.09
N ALA A 320 -13.66 0.44 23.12
CA ALA A 320 -14.87 1.23 22.97
C ALA A 320 -15.79 1.09 24.19
N VAL A 321 -16.02 -0.13 24.68
CA VAL A 321 -16.81 -0.37 25.90
C VAL A 321 -16.21 0.36 27.09
N TRP A 322 -14.89 0.30 27.25
CA TRP A 322 -14.20 1.02 28.32
C TRP A 322 -14.35 2.55 28.22
N LEU A 323 -14.29 3.11 27.00
CA LEU A 323 -14.45 4.54 26.76
C LEU A 323 -15.89 5.05 26.88
N PHE A 324 -16.87 4.24 26.49
CA PHE A 324 -18.28 4.63 26.47
C PHE A 324 -19.02 4.33 27.78
N HIS A 325 -18.51 3.42 28.61
CA HIS A 325 -19.17 3.10 29.88
C HIS A 325 -19.06 4.28 30.86
N PRO A 326 -20.18 4.85 31.37
CA PRO A 326 -20.14 5.92 32.35
C PRO A 326 -19.41 5.44 33.61
N ARG A 327 -18.33 6.12 34.02
CA ARG A 327 -17.81 5.96 35.38
C ARG A 327 -18.90 6.48 36.31
N LYS A 328 -19.50 5.62 37.14
CA LYS A 328 -20.36 6.06 38.24
C LYS A 328 -19.57 7.13 39.02
N LYS A 329 -20.08 8.36 39.06
CA LYS A 329 -19.63 9.33 40.06
C LYS A 329 -19.90 8.67 41.41
N THR A 330 -18.85 8.30 42.13
CA THR A 330 -18.96 7.96 43.54
C THR A 330 -19.56 9.17 44.26
N PRO A 331 -20.66 9.02 45.01
CA PRO A 331 -21.28 10.12 45.74
C PRO A 331 -20.35 10.71 46.80
#